data_AF-A0A920MYZ6-F1
#
_entry.id   AF-A0A920MYZ6-F1
#
_cell.length_a   1.000
_cell.length_b   1.000
_cell.length_c   1.000
_cell.angle_alpha   90.00
_cell.angle_beta   90.00
_cell.angle_gamma   90.00
#
_symmetry.space_group_name_H-M   'P 1'
#
loop_
_entity.id
_entity.type
_entity.pdbx_description
1 polymer ?
#
loop_
_entity_poly.entity_id
_entity_poly.type
_entity_poly.pdbx_seq_one_letter_code
_entity_poly.pdbx_strand_id
1 'polypeptide(L)'
;MLRKYLDQGGFLFAVNCCNGAGFHDGMFELVKRLYPGGEAELKPLPPSHPVYRSEYLFTDPESVKLYGVDFGCRTVIIFTPEDLSCLWNKWMKQDPPDRPLGLKTMIIRAMKIGVNVIAYATGREPPNKLDQQSLAEQGGAEDRVARGLLKVPKLRHSGGYNDAPLAVRNLLLAVNRSFPRTASTRPIELPATDPALFRYPVVFMHGRNRFDLSAGENQAAATVPGQRRPAVR
;
A
#
# COMPACT_ATOMS: atom_id res chain seq x y z
N MET A 1 -11.52 3.37 12.23
CA MET A 1 -12.02 2.69 11.01
C MET A 1 -11.22 3.08 9.78
N LEU A 2 -10.92 4.37 9.55
CA LEU A 2 -10.14 4.82 8.38
C LEU A 2 -8.74 4.18 8.23
N ARG A 3 -7.94 4.12 9.30
CA ARG A 3 -6.63 3.41 9.26
C ARG A 3 -6.77 1.97 8.76
N LYS A 4 -7.75 1.23 9.30
CA LYS A 4 -8.03 -0.15 8.88
C LYS A 4 -8.37 -0.24 7.38
N TYR A 5 -9.17 0.69 6.86
CA TYR A 5 -9.49 0.75 5.42
C TYR A 5 -8.24 0.96 4.57
N LEU A 6 -7.39 1.94 4.94
CA LEU A 6 -6.14 2.24 4.23
C LEU A 6 -5.14 1.08 4.30
N ASP A 7 -4.99 0.46 5.47
CA ASP A 7 -4.11 -0.68 5.68
C ASP A 7 -4.55 -1.87 4.81
N GLN A 8 -5.87 -2.09 4.67
CA GLN A 8 -6.45 -3.21 3.91
C GLN A 8 -6.44 -3.05 2.39
N GLY A 9 -5.89 -1.96 1.86
CA GLY A 9 -5.85 -1.74 0.41
C GLY A 9 -6.67 -0.54 -0.07
N GLY A 10 -7.47 0.08 0.81
CA GLY A 10 -8.23 1.28 0.50
C GLY A 10 -7.34 2.47 0.16
N PHE A 11 -7.90 3.44 -0.57
CA PHE A 11 -7.21 4.65 -0.98
C PHE A 11 -8.04 5.87 -0.61
N LEU A 12 -7.39 6.95 -0.16
CA LEU A 12 -8.05 8.22 0.15
C LEU A 12 -7.50 9.32 -0.76
N PHE A 13 -8.38 9.89 -1.58
CA PHE A 13 -8.10 11.14 -2.28
C PHE A 13 -8.82 12.28 -1.57
N ALA A 14 -8.05 13.20 -0.97
CA ALA A 14 -8.57 14.39 -0.31
C ALA A 14 -8.28 15.64 -1.15
N VAL A 15 -9.30 16.47 -1.35
CA VAL A 15 -9.21 17.69 -2.16
C VAL A 15 -9.71 18.84 -1.31
N ASN A 16 -8.89 19.87 -1.13
CA ASN A 16 -9.33 21.09 -0.47
C ASN A 16 -10.36 21.82 -1.34
N CYS A 17 -11.30 22.52 -0.73
CA CYS A 17 -12.33 23.29 -1.44
C CYS A 17 -12.34 24.72 -0.88
N CYS A 18 -12.54 25.71 -1.76
CA CYS A 18 -12.70 27.12 -1.42
C CYS A 18 -11.57 27.70 -0.54
N ASN A 19 -10.33 27.19 -0.68
CA ASN A 19 -9.17 27.59 0.13
C ASN A 19 -9.40 27.51 1.65
N GLY A 20 -10.21 26.56 2.13
CA GLY A 20 -10.43 26.36 3.55
C GLY A 20 -9.15 25.95 4.29
N ALA A 21 -8.49 26.91 4.97
CA ALA A 21 -7.24 26.66 5.69
C ALA A 21 -7.37 25.55 6.75
N GLY A 22 -8.52 25.48 7.44
CA GLY A 22 -8.78 24.45 8.44
C GLY A 22 -8.82 23.01 7.87
N PHE A 23 -9.15 22.82 6.58
CA PHE A 23 -9.10 21.50 5.97
C PHE A 23 -7.65 21.07 5.68
N HIS A 24 -6.81 22.00 5.24
CA HIS A 24 -5.38 21.75 5.06
C HIS A 24 -4.74 21.26 6.36
N ASP A 25 -4.85 22.05 7.42
CA ASP A 25 -4.26 21.71 8.73
C ASP A 25 -4.88 20.42 9.29
N GLY A 26 -6.20 20.27 9.14
CA GLY A 26 -6.94 19.07 9.54
C GLY A 26 -6.45 17.80 8.85
N MET A 27 -5.99 17.87 7.60
CA MET A 27 -5.40 16.71 6.90
C MET A 27 -4.07 16.28 7.50
N PHE A 28 -3.19 17.23 7.86
CA PHE A 28 -1.94 16.91 8.55
C PHE A 28 -2.19 16.32 9.94
N GLU A 29 -3.13 16.89 10.69
CA GLU A 29 -3.54 16.33 11.98
C GLU A 29 -4.15 14.94 11.86
N LEU A 30 -5.01 14.72 10.86
CA LEU A 30 -5.62 13.42 10.61
C LEU A 30 -4.55 12.36 10.39
N VAL A 31 -3.56 12.63 9.54
CA VAL A 31 -2.47 11.68 9.27
C VAL A 31 -1.65 11.39 10.53
N LYS A 32 -1.34 12.40 11.35
CA LYS A 32 -0.68 12.21 12.65
C LYS A 32 -1.50 11.32 13.59
N ARG A 33 -2.84 11.48 13.62
CA ARG A 33 -3.73 10.63 14.42
C ARG A 33 -3.85 9.21 13.87
N LEU A 34 -3.77 9.03 12.55
CA LEU A 34 -3.78 7.71 11.92
C LEU A 34 -2.47 6.94 12.18
N TYR A 35 -1.32 7.64 12.14
CA TYR A 35 0.02 7.06 12.28
C TYR A 35 0.81 7.74 13.42
N PRO A 36 0.39 7.56 14.69
CA PRO A 36 0.99 8.24 15.83
C PRO A 36 2.43 7.81 16.13
N GLY A 37 2.87 6.66 15.60
CA GLY A 37 4.26 6.18 15.76
C GLY A 37 5.22 6.74 14.71
N GLY A 38 4.75 7.62 13.81
CA GLY A 38 5.56 8.16 12.72
C GLY A 38 5.81 7.14 11.59
N GLU A 39 5.02 6.07 11.51
CA GLU A 39 5.18 5.05 10.47
C GLU A 39 4.88 5.59 9.06
N ALA A 40 4.10 6.67 8.98
CA ALA A 40 3.78 7.36 7.74
C ALA A 40 3.50 8.86 8.00
N GLU A 41 3.85 9.70 7.04
CA GLU A 41 3.71 11.15 7.10
C GLU A 41 3.15 11.70 5.78
N LEU A 42 2.40 12.80 5.88
CA LEU A 42 1.92 13.56 4.72
C LEU A 42 3.02 14.51 4.24
N LYS A 43 3.59 14.23 3.06
CA LYS A 43 4.69 14.99 2.48
C LYS A 43 4.41 15.37 1.03
N PRO A 44 5.01 16.44 0.48
CA PRO A 44 4.91 16.75 -0.95
C PRO A 44 5.31 15.54 -1.81
N LEU A 45 4.53 15.24 -2.85
CA LEU A 45 4.87 14.18 -3.79
C LEU A 45 6.01 14.62 -4.70
N PRO A 46 7.06 13.80 -4.88
CA PRO A 46 8.13 14.13 -5.80
C PRO A 46 7.63 14.16 -7.25
N PRO A 47 8.22 14.97 -8.14
CA PRO A 47 7.85 15.01 -9.57
C PRO A 47 7.93 13.66 -10.29
N SER A 48 8.77 12.74 -9.79
CA SER A 48 8.93 11.39 -10.31
C SER A 48 7.79 10.44 -9.93
N HIS A 49 6.87 10.84 -9.04
CA HIS A 49 5.81 9.98 -8.54
C HIS A 49 4.91 9.47 -9.68
N PRO A 50 4.52 8.17 -9.71
CA PRO A 50 3.75 7.59 -10.81
C PRO A 50 2.40 8.27 -11.09
N VAL A 51 1.81 8.94 -10.10
CA VAL A 51 0.56 9.70 -10.27
C VAL A 51 0.63 10.70 -11.42
N TYR A 52 1.78 11.31 -11.68
CA TYR A 52 1.93 12.31 -12.75
C TYR A 52 1.97 11.71 -14.17
N ARG A 53 1.86 10.38 -14.30
CA ARG A 53 1.94 9.64 -15.57
C ARG A 53 1.08 8.37 -15.60
N SER A 54 0.08 8.26 -14.73
CA SER A 54 -0.76 7.05 -14.64
C SER A 54 -1.78 6.94 -15.79
N GLU A 55 -2.28 8.08 -16.30
CA GLU A 55 -3.11 8.14 -17.52
C GLU A 55 -2.59 9.22 -18.48
N TYR A 56 -2.53 10.46 -18.00
CA TYR A 56 -1.98 11.60 -18.70
C TYR A 56 -0.57 11.90 -18.21
N LEU A 57 0.34 12.18 -19.13
CA LEU A 57 1.69 12.64 -18.80
C LEU A 57 1.66 14.13 -18.42
N PHE A 58 2.09 14.46 -17.21
CA PHE A 58 2.37 15.81 -16.77
C PHE A 58 3.86 16.11 -16.95
N THR A 59 4.19 17.00 -17.88
CA THR A 59 5.56 17.47 -18.12
C THR A 59 6.02 18.48 -17.06
N ASP A 60 5.07 19.11 -16.37
CA ASP A 60 5.30 20.00 -15.23
C ASP A 60 4.48 19.50 -14.01
N PRO A 61 5.01 18.54 -13.24
CA PRO A 61 4.36 18.02 -12.03
C PRO A 61 4.14 19.08 -10.94
N GLU A 62 4.95 20.14 -10.91
CA GLU A 62 4.85 21.20 -9.89
C GLU A 62 3.65 22.12 -10.14
N SER A 63 3.08 22.10 -11.36
CA SER A 63 1.85 22.81 -11.70
C SER A 63 0.62 22.41 -10.90
N VAL A 64 0.66 21.26 -10.19
CA VAL A 64 -0.36 20.82 -9.25
C VAL A 64 0.29 20.36 -7.95
N LYS A 65 0.00 21.03 -6.83
CA LYS A 65 0.52 20.65 -5.52
C LYS A 65 -0.19 19.40 -5.02
N LEU A 66 0.51 18.28 -4.96
CA LEU A 66 0.04 17.05 -4.32
C LEU A 66 0.93 16.69 -3.13
N TYR A 67 0.30 16.23 -2.07
CA TYR A 67 0.90 15.58 -0.92
C TYR A 67 0.51 14.11 -0.93
N GLY A 68 1.38 13.25 -0.42
CA GLY A 68 1.16 11.82 -0.32
C GLY A 68 1.53 11.28 1.04
N VAL A 69 0.84 10.22 1.44
CA VAL A 69 1.23 9.36 2.56
C VAL A 69 1.63 8.02 2.01
N ASP A 70 2.90 7.67 2.17
CA ASP A 70 3.41 6.36 1.81
C ASP A 70 3.23 5.42 3.01
N PHE A 71 2.58 4.29 2.81
CA PHE A 71 2.53 3.21 3.78
C PHE A 71 2.96 1.91 3.10
N GLY A 72 4.13 1.39 3.51
CA GLY A 72 4.78 0.28 2.82
C GLY A 72 5.32 0.66 1.44
N CYS A 73 4.94 -0.07 0.39
CA CYS A 73 5.34 0.19 -1.00
C CYS A 73 4.44 1.17 -1.75
N ARG A 74 3.38 1.70 -1.14
CA ARG A 74 2.32 2.40 -1.87
C ARG A 74 1.91 3.72 -1.22
N THR A 75 1.48 4.65 -2.04
CA THR A 75 0.86 5.89 -1.61
C THR A 75 -0.60 5.61 -1.30
N VAL A 76 -0.96 5.66 -0.02
CA VAL A 76 -2.31 5.31 0.47
C VAL A 76 -3.26 6.49 0.55
N ILE A 77 -2.70 7.69 0.71
CA ILE A 77 -3.45 8.95 0.74
C ILE A 77 -2.78 9.87 -0.27
N ILE A 78 -3.58 10.52 -1.12
CA ILE A 78 -3.17 11.70 -1.88
C ILE A 78 -4.04 12.87 -1.43
N PHE A 79 -3.41 13.99 -1.14
CA PHE A 79 -4.06 15.23 -0.75
C PHE A 79 -3.61 16.38 -1.65
N THR A 80 -4.52 17.28 -2.01
CA THR A 80 -4.17 18.54 -2.66
C THR A 80 -4.77 19.75 -1.94
N PRO A 81 -3.99 20.81 -1.67
CA PRO A 81 -4.51 22.05 -1.13
C PRO A 81 -5.23 22.89 -2.20
N GLU A 82 -5.11 22.54 -3.48
CA GLU A 82 -5.79 23.23 -4.58
C GLU A 82 -7.26 22.81 -4.68
N ASP A 83 -8.10 23.76 -5.11
CA ASP A 83 -9.52 23.52 -5.30
C ASP A 83 -9.84 22.87 -6.65
N LEU A 84 -9.48 21.58 -6.76
CA LEU A 84 -9.83 20.79 -7.94
C LEU A 84 -11.35 20.58 -8.04
N SER A 85 -12.04 20.51 -6.91
CA SER A 85 -13.47 20.21 -6.84
C SER A 85 -14.34 21.27 -7.53
N CYS A 86 -14.05 22.56 -7.30
CA CYS A 86 -14.73 23.65 -7.99
C CYS A 86 -14.44 23.65 -9.50
N LEU A 87 -13.24 23.26 -9.91
CA LEU A 87 -12.88 23.15 -11.33
C LEU A 87 -13.58 21.97 -12.01
N TRP A 88 -13.72 20.83 -11.33
CA TRP A 88 -14.52 19.70 -11.83
C TRP A 88 -15.99 20.07 -11.97
N ASN A 89 -16.55 20.80 -11.01
CA ASN A 89 -17.93 21.28 -11.09
C ASN A 89 -18.18 22.25 -12.27
N LYS A 90 -17.13 22.91 -12.78
CA LYS A 90 -17.19 23.77 -13.97
C LYS A 90 -16.95 23.00 -15.28
N TRP A 91 -16.54 21.74 -15.21
CA TRP A 91 -16.33 20.93 -16.41
C TRP A 91 -17.66 20.61 -17.08
N MET A 92 -17.70 20.72 -18.41
CA MET A 92 -18.89 20.42 -19.20
C MET A 92 -18.47 19.66 -20.46
N LYS A 93 -19.34 18.76 -20.93
CA LYS A 93 -19.10 17.99 -22.15
C LYS A 93 -18.97 18.89 -23.37
N GLN A 94 -19.75 19.95 -23.43
CA GLN A 94 -19.65 21.02 -24.42
C GLN A 94 -19.19 22.28 -23.71
N ASP A 95 -18.03 22.80 -24.11
CA ASP A 95 -17.43 23.97 -23.52
C ASP A 95 -18.12 25.25 -24.05
N PRO A 96 -18.47 26.24 -23.20
CA PRO A 96 -19.08 27.48 -23.66
C PRO A 96 -18.12 28.25 -24.57
N PRO A 97 -18.63 28.88 -25.64
CA PRO A 97 -17.79 29.60 -26.60
C PRO A 97 -17.06 30.80 -25.99
N ASP A 98 -17.60 31.38 -24.92
CA ASP A 98 -17.11 32.58 -24.24
C ASP A 98 -16.21 32.27 -23.01
N ARG A 99 -15.92 30.99 -22.73
CA ARG A 99 -15.10 30.61 -21.57
C ARG A 99 -13.68 31.16 -21.71
N PRO A 100 -13.16 31.90 -20.70
CA PRO A 100 -11.78 32.38 -20.72
C PRO A 100 -10.78 31.22 -20.84
N LEU A 101 -9.79 31.36 -21.73
CA LEU A 101 -8.79 30.32 -21.99
C LEU A 101 -8.05 29.88 -20.72
N GLY A 102 -7.71 30.82 -19.83
CA GLY A 102 -7.06 30.51 -18.55
C GLY A 102 -7.90 29.56 -17.69
N LEU A 103 -9.20 29.83 -17.57
CA LEU A 103 -10.12 28.97 -16.82
C LEU A 103 -10.27 27.60 -17.49
N LYS A 104 -10.36 27.55 -18.83
CA LYS A 104 -10.42 26.30 -19.58
C LYS A 104 -9.19 25.43 -19.32
N THR A 105 -8.00 26.02 -19.34
CA THR A 105 -6.73 25.33 -19.06
C THR A 105 -6.70 24.78 -17.62
N MET A 106 -7.15 25.57 -16.63
CA MET A 106 -7.26 25.12 -15.25
C MET A 106 -8.22 23.93 -15.09
N ILE A 107 -9.39 23.98 -15.74
CA ILE A 107 -10.38 22.89 -15.72
C ILE A 107 -9.77 21.62 -16.32
N ILE A 108 -9.14 21.72 -17.50
CA ILE A 108 -8.51 20.56 -18.16
C ILE A 108 -7.40 19.98 -17.29
N ARG A 109 -6.55 20.82 -16.68
CA ARG A 109 -5.49 20.38 -15.77
C ARG A 109 -6.07 19.64 -14.56
N ALA A 110 -7.09 20.20 -13.92
CA ALA A 110 -7.76 19.59 -12.77
C ALA A 110 -8.41 18.25 -13.13
N MET A 111 -9.05 18.14 -14.29
CA MET A 111 -9.60 16.87 -14.77
C MET A 111 -8.51 15.84 -15.01
N LYS A 112 -7.42 16.20 -15.70
CA LYS A 112 -6.32 15.27 -15.99
C LYS A 112 -5.67 14.73 -14.72
N ILE A 113 -5.42 15.59 -13.72
CA ILE A 113 -4.80 15.12 -12.48
C ILE A 113 -5.78 14.26 -11.66
N GLY A 114 -7.07 14.59 -11.66
CA GLY A 114 -8.11 13.75 -11.05
C GLY A 114 -8.16 12.35 -11.67
N VAL A 115 -8.15 12.28 -13.00
CA VAL A 115 -8.09 10.99 -13.73
C VAL A 115 -6.83 10.21 -13.37
N ASN A 116 -5.69 10.88 -13.33
CA ASN A 116 -4.42 10.27 -12.94
C ASN A 116 -4.45 9.67 -11.54
N VAL A 117 -5.02 10.40 -10.56
CA VAL A 117 -5.15 9.91 -9.17
C VAL A 117 -6.04 8.67 -9.12
N ILE A 118 -7.15 8.65 -9.85
CA ILE A 118 -8.03 7.48 -9.94
C ILE A 118 -7.31 6.32 -10.62
N ALA A 119 -6.67 6.56 -11.77
CA ALA A 119 -5.91 5.54 -12.50
C ALA A 119 -4.79 4.94 -11.65
N TYR A 120 -4.09 5.77 -10.86
CA TYR A 120 -3.09 5.32 -9.90
C TYR A 120 -3.72 4.45 -8.80
N ALA A 121 -4.81 4.92 -8.19
CA ALA A 121 -5.46 4.24 -7.08
C ALA A 121 -6.07 2.88 -7.46
N THR A 122 -6.59 2.76 -8.69
CA THR A 122 -7.26 1.55 -9.16
C THR A 122 -6.39 0.68 -10.08
N GLY A 123 -5.15 1.08 -10.37
CA GLY A 123 -4.32 0.39 -11.36
C GLY A 123 -4.96 0.34 -12.76
N ARG A 124 -5.78 1.34 -13.11
CA ARG A 124 -6.61 1.39 -14.34
C ARG A 124 -7.72 0.33 -14.42
N GLU A 125 -8.00 -0.38 -13.33
CA GLU A 125 -9.08 -1.36 -13.22
C GLU A 125 -10.09 -0.88 -12.16
N PRO A 126 -11.04 0.01 -12.51
CA PRO A 126 -12.01 0.51 -11.55
C PRO A 126 -12.89 -0.63 -11.03
N PRO A 127 -13.18 -0.69 -9.72
CA PRO A 127 -13.96 -1.77 -9.14
C PRO A 127 -15.38 -1.79 -9.71
N ASN A 128 -15.90 -2.99 -9.97
CA ASN A 128 -17.28 -3.15 -10.44
C ASN A 128 -18.26 -2.81 -9.30
N LYS A 129 -19.32 -2.05 -9.61
CA LYS A 129 -20.34 -1.64 -8.63
C LYS A 129 -21.07 -2.83 -7.97
N LEU A 130 -21.07 -3.98 -8.63
CA LEU A 130 -21.72 -5.21 -8.15
C LEU A 130 -20.80 -6.06 -7.27
N ASP A 131 -19.49 -5.78 -7.26
CA ASP A 131 -18.57 -6.46 -6.36
C ASP A 131 -18.70 -5.81 -4.99
N GLN A 132 -19.48 -6.45 -4.12
CA GLN A 132 -19.48 -6.13 -2.71
C GLN A 132 -18.05 -6.34 -2.22
N GLN A 133 -17.30 -5.26 -2.03
CA GLN A 133 -16.03 -5.31 -1.34
C GLN A 133 -16.34 -5.74 0.08
N SER A 134 -16.29 -7.05 0.32
CA SER A 134 -16.25 -7.61 1.66
C SER A 134 -14.98 -7.04 2.28
N LEU A 135 -15.12 -5.94 3.02
CA LEU A 135 -14.16 -5.56 4.05
C LEU A 135 -13.95 -6.85 4.82
N ALA A 136 -12.79 -7.49 4.64
CA ALA A 136 -12.56 -8.84 5.12
C ALA A 136 -13.00 -8.86 6.57
N GLU A 137 -14.13 -9.51 6.84
CA GLU A 137 -14.75 -9.48 8.15
C GLU A 137 -13.65 -9.89 9.12
N GLN A 138 -13.39 -9.03 10.10
CA GLN A 138 -12.50 -9.37 11.20
C GLN A 138 -13.24 -10.36 12.11
N GLY A 139 -13.67 -11.49 11.56
CA GLY A 139 -13.98 -12.71 12.29
C GLY A 139 -12.69 -13.32 12.80
N GLY A 140 -12.09 -12.63 13.79
CA GLY A 140 -11.07 -13.20 14.63
C GLY A 140 -11.73 -14.01 15.74
N ALA A 141 -11.82 -15.32 15.54
CA ALA A 141 -11.79 -16.40 16.54
C ALA A 141 -11.82 -17.70 15.71
N GLU A 142 -10.87 -18.63 15.81
CA GLU A 142 -10.57 -19.32 17.06
C GLU A 142 -9.09 -19.29 17.43
N ASP A 143 -8.90 -18.75 18.62
CA ASP A 143 -7.77 -18.94 19.49
C ASP A 143 -7.69 -20.43 19.88
N ARG A 144 -6.79 -21.15 19.24
CA ARG A 144 -6.12 -22.33 19.78
C ARG A 144 -4.87 -22.50 18.94
N VAL A 145 -3.76 -22.79 19.59
CA VAL A 145 -2.53 -23.28 18.94
C VAL A 145 -2.87 -24.65 18.32
N ALA A 146 -3.57 -24.64 17.18
CA ALA A 146 -3.96 -25.86 16.48
C ALA A 146 -2.70 -26.41 15.81
N ARG A 147 -2.14 -27.46 16.42
CA ARG A 147 -1.20 -28.35 15.74
C ARG A 147 -1.82 -28.74 14.40
N GLY A 148 -1.10 -28.54 13.29
CA GLY A 148 -1.55 -28.91 11.94
C GLY A 148 -1.85 -27.76 10.97
N LEU A 149 -1.94 -26.50 11.42
CA LEU A 149 -2.08 -25.36 10.49
C LEU A 149 -0.75 -25.01 9.82
N LEU A 150 -0.80 -24.75 8.51
CA LEU A 150 0.29 -24.14 7.76
C LEU A 150 0.61 -22.77 8.35
N LYS A 151 1.87 -22.58 8.75
CA LYS A 151 2.41 -21.31 9.22
C LYS A 151 3.51 -20.90 8.27
N VAL A 152 3.41 -19.68 7.74
CA VAL A 152 4.38 -19.13 6.80
C VAL A 152 5.02 -17.89 7.43
N PRO A 153 6.18 -18.03 8.11
CA PRO A 153 6.92 -16.89 8.64
C PRO A 153 7.49 -16.03 7.51
N LYS A 154 7.50 -14.71 7.75
CA LYS A 154 8.18 -13.72 6.94
C LYS A 154 9.65 -13.63 7.36
N LEU A 155 10.56 -13.85 6.43
CA LEU A 155 11.99 -13.79 6.68
C LEU A 155 12.45 -12.33 6.81
N ARG A 156 13.09 -11.98 7.92
CA ARG A 156 13.68 -10.65 8.14
C ARG A 156 14.98 -10.50 7.36
N HIS A 157 15.14 -9.37 6.68
CA HIS A 157 16.36 -8.99 5.97
C HIS A 157 16.42 -7.46 5.78
N SER A 158 17.59 -6.93 5.45
CA SER A 158 17.83 -5.49 5.27
C SER A 158 17.13 -4.88 4.05
N GLY A 159 16.86 -5.67 3.00
CA GLY A 159 16.26 -5.22 1.75
C GLY A 159 14.77 -4.83 1.75
N GLY A 160 14.19 -4.41 2.89
CA GLY A 160 12.78 -4.01 2.97
C GLY A 160 11.79 -5.15 3.25
N TYR A 161 12.14 -6.05 4.17
CA TYR A 161 11.35 -7.25 4.48
C TYR A 161 9.92 -7.00 4.95
N ASN A 162 9.57 -5.76 5.34
CA ASN A 162 8.22 -5.42 5.83
C ASN A 162 7.56 -4.30 5.01
N ASP A 163 8.04 -4.04 3.81
CA ASP A 163 7.44 -3.05 2.90
C ASP A 163 5.99 -3.39 2.48
N ALA A 164 5.56 -4.64 2.62
CA ALA A 164 4.22 -5.12 2.32
C ALA A 164 3.70 -5.91 3.53
N PRO A 165 3.34 -5.23 4.64
CA PRO A 165 3.14 -5.86 5.93
C PRO A 165 2.03 -6.92 5.91
N LEU A 166 0.98 -6.68 5.11
CA LEU A 166 -0.20 -7.56 5.02
C LEU A 166 -0.12 -8.62 3.91
N ALA A 167 0.92 -8.64 3.07
CA ALA A 167 0.97 -9.50 1.89
C ALA A 167 0.79 -10.99 2.23
N VAL A 168 1.64 -11.51 3.13
CA VAL A 168 1.56 -12.92 3.55
C VAL A 168 0.24 -13.23 4.26
N ARG A 169 -0.28 -12.31 5.09
CA ARG A 169 -1.57 -12.50 5.77
C ARG A 169 -2.72 -12.64 4.76
N ASN A 170 -2.76 -11.77 3.76
CA ASN A 170 -3.81 -11.80 2.73
C ASN A 170 -3.70 -13.05 1.85
N LEU A 171 -2.48 -13.51 1.55
CA LEU A 171 -2.27 -14.79 0.89
C LEU A 171 -2.83 -15.94 1.72
N LEU A 172 -2.53 -16.01 3.02
CA LEU A 172 -3.04 -17.07 3.89
C LEU A 172 -4.56 -17.00 4.09
N LEU A 173 -5.15 -15.81 4.06
CA LEU A 173 -6.61 -15.64 3.99
C LEU A 173 -7.18 -16.22 2.70
N ALA A 174 -6.55 -15.97 1.54
CA ALA A 174 -6.96 -16.54 0.26
C ALA A 174 -6.82 -18.07 0.24
N VAL A 175 -5.72 -18.61 0.79
CA VAL A 175 -5.54 -20.06 0.97
C VAL A 175 -6.69 -20.65 1.79
N ASN A 176 -7.08 -20.00 2.89
CA ASN A 176 -8.20 -20.46 3.70
C ASN A 176 -9.57 -20.36 3.00
N ARG A 177 -9.73 -19.52 1.98
CA ARG A 177 -10.96 -19.49 1.16
C ARG A 177 -11.05 -20.71 0.24
N SER A 178 -9.93 -21.13 -0.34
CA SER A 178 -9.88 -22.32 -1.21
C SER A 178 -9.78 -23.63 -0.41
N PHE A 179 -9.09 -23.60 0.73
CA PHE A 179 -8.83 -24.73 1.61
C PHE A 179 -9.14 -24.34 3.06
N PRO A 180 -10.41 -24.47 3.50
CA PRO A 180 -10.85 -24.03 4.82
C PRO A 180 -9.97 -24.56 5.96
N ARG A 181 -9.63 -23.67 6.91
CA ARG A 181 -8.85 -23.98 8.13
C ARG A 181 -7.50 -24.67 7.85
N THR A 182 -6.81 -24.29 6.77
CA THR A 182 -5.51 -24.89 6.40
C THR A 182 -4.33 -24.05 6.89
N ALA A 183 -4.47 -22.73 6.97
CA ALA A 183 -3.37 -21.81 7.28
C ALA A 183 -3.67 -20.87 8.46
N SER A 184 -2.66 -20.61 9.28
CA SER A 184 -2.70 -19.59 10.33
C SER A 184 -2.44 -18.20 9.73
N THR A 185 -3.33 -17.23 9.95
CA THR A 185 -3.19 -15.84 9.45
C THR A 185 -2.40 -14.92 10.39
N ARG A 186 -1.90 -15.45 11.52
CA ARG A 186 -1.05 -14.70 12.46
C ARG A 186 0.28 -14.34 11.79
N PRO A 187 0.70 -13.06 11.81
CA PRO A 187 2.01 -12.67 11.33
C PRO A 187 3.09 -13.31 12.22
N ILE A 188 4.07 -13.93 11.57
CA ILE A 188 5.26 -14.50 12.21
C ILE A 188 6.44 -13.91 11.44
N GLU A 189 7.41 -13.34 12.13
CA GLU A 189 8.60 -12.73 11.53
C GLU A 189 9.82 -13.34 12.19
N LEU A 190 10.75 -13.88 11.40
CA LEU A 190 11.94 -14.58 11.92
C LEU A 190 13.19 -14.12 11.16
N PRO A 191 14.32 -13.87 11.85
CA PRO A 191 15.60 -13.72 11.17
C PRO A 191 16.07 -15.05 10.57
N ALA A 192 16.96 -15.00 9.57
CA ALA A 192 17.52 -16.19 8.94
C ALA A 192 18.36 -17.05 9.91
N THR A 193 18.83 -16.47 11.01
CA THR A 193 19.57 -17.16 12.07
C THR A 193 18.69 -17.91 13.07
N ASP A 194 17.36 -17.75 13.04
CA ASP A 194 16.48 -18.40 14.01
C ASP A 194 16.38 -19.91 13.73
N PRO A 195 16.79 -20.79 14.66
CA PRO A 195 16.70 -22.25 14.46
C PRO A 195 15.25 -22.74 14.25
N ALA A 196 14.25 -21.98 14.68
CA ALA A 196 12.85 -22.31 14.47
C ALA A 196 12.46 -22.26 12.98
N LEU A 197 13.24 -21.61 12.11
CA LEU A 197 12.97 -21.51 10.67
C LEU A 197 12.73 -22.90 10.03
N PHE A 198 13.52 -23.90 10.44
CA PHE A 198 13.43 -25.27 9.94
C PHE A 198 12.18 -26.04 10.37
N ARG A 199 11.43 -25.50 11.34
CA ARG A 199 10.14 -26.06 11.76
C ARG A 199 9.01 -25.68 10.80
N TYR A 200 9.26 -24.76 9.87
CA TYR A 200 8.29 -24.28 8.90
C TYR A 200 8.64 -24.82 7.51
N PRO A 201 7.71 -25.52 6.83
CA PRO A 201 7.97 -26.08 5.50
C PRO A 201 8.04 -25.01 4.40
N VAL A 202 7.47 -23.82 4.65
CA VAL A 202 7.46 -22.69 3.72
C VAL A 202 7.76 -21.42 4.50
N VAL A 203 8.69 -20.63 4.00
CA VAL A 203 9.03 -19.27 4.46
C VAL A 203 8.69 -18.28 3.35
N PHE A 204 8.22 -17.10 3.72
CA PHE A 204 7.91 -16.01 2.80
C PHE A 204 8.99 -14.93 2.90
N MET A 205 9.47 -14.44 1.76
CA MET A 205 10.44 -13.36 1.69
C MET A 205 10.03 -12.40 0.59
N HIS A 206 10.15 -11.10 0.82
CA HIS A 206 9.91 -10.06 -0.18
C HIS A 206 10.74 -8.82 0.15
N GLY A 207 11.11 -8.02 -0.85
CA GLY A 207 11.85 -6.79 -0.63
C GLY A 207 11.88 -5.90 -1.87
N ARG A 208 12.25 -4.64 -1.67
CA ARG A 208 12.48 -3.67 -2.77
C ARG A 208 13.94 -3.31 -2.98
N ASN A 209 14.78 -3.55 -1.98
CA ASN A 209 16.18 -3.13 -1.99
C ASN A 209 17.11 -4.34 -1.98
N ARG A 210 18.39 -4.11 -2.31
CA ARG A 210 19.43 -5.12 -2.11
C ARG A 210 19.39 -5.58 -0.65
N PHE A 211 19.40 -6.88 -0.45
CA PHE A 211 19.55 -7.48 0.86
C PHE A 211 20.91 -8.15 0.91
N ASP A 212 21.51 -8.13 2.10
CA ASP A 212 22.72 -8.85 2.39
C ASP A 212 22.41 -9.78 3.56
N LEU A 213 22.69 -11.06 3.36
CA LEU A 213 22.71 -12.04 4.44
C LEU A 213 24.16 -12.15 4.90
N SER A 214 24.39 -11.97 6.20
CA SER A 214 25.70 -12.18 6.80
C SER A 214 26.18 -13.62 6.54
N ALA A 215 27.49 -13.87 6.66
CA ALA A 215 28.03 -15.22 6.52
C ALA A 215 27.35 -16.22 7.48
N GLY A 216 26.99 -15.78 8.70
CA GLY A 216 26.23 -16.57 9.66
C GLY A 216 24.79 -16.85 9.23
N GLU A 217 24.11 -15.91 8.57
CA GLU A 217 22.77 -16.11 8.01
C GLU A 217 22.76 -17.02 6.78
N ASN A 218 23.77 -16.90 5.90
CA ASN A 218 23.93 -17.79 4.76
C ASN A 218 24.21 -19.23 5.21
N GLN A 219 25.05 -19.40 6.24
CA GLN A 219 25.37 -20.70 6.78
C GLN A 219 24.17 -21.30 7.53
N ALA A 220 23.41 -20.48 8.25
CA ALA A 220 22.13 -20.90 8.84
C ALA A 220 21.16 -21.35 7.74
N ALA A 221 20.89 -20.54 6.72
CA ALA A 221 19.98 -20.91 5.63
C ALA A 221 20.40 -22.19 4.87
N ALA A 222 21.71 -22.45 4.74
CA ALA A 222 22.25 -23.62 4.06
C ALA A 222 22.28 -24.90 4.92
N THR A 223 22.14 -24.80 6.24
CA THR A 223 22.34 -25.95 7.14
C THR A 223 21.00 -26.42 7.71
N VAL A 224 20.35 -27.37 7.05
CA VAL A 224 19.17 -28.05 7.61
C VAL A 224 19.60 -28.88 8.83
N PRO A 225 19.10 -28.61 10.05
CA PRO A 225 19.41 -29.42 11.22
C PRO A 225 18.86 -30.82 11.00
N GLY A 226 19.76 -31.79 10.73
CA GLY A 226 19.40 -33.20 10.53
C GLY A 226 19.95 -33.85 9.26
N GLN A 227 20.47 -33.09 8.28
CA GLN A 227 21.20 -33.69 7.16
C GLN A 227 22.66 -33.97 7.59
N ARG A 228 22.90 -35.19 8.11
CA ARG A 228 24.27 -35.71 8.22
C ARG A 228 24.88 -35.72 6.82
N ARG A 229 25.97 -35.00 6.61
CA ARG A 229 26.83 -35.20 5.42
C ARG A 229 27.24 -36.67 5.39
N PRO A 230 27.06 -37.40 4.28
CA PRO A 230 27.64 -38.74 4.17
C PRO A 230 29.16 -38.59 4.26
N ALA A 231 29.76 -39.33 5.20
CA ALA A 231 31.21 -39.42 5.30
C ALA A 231 31.72 -40.08 4.02
N VAL A 232 32.46 -39.32 3.22
CA VAL A 232 33.26 -39.86 2.12
C VAL A 232 34.37 -40.69 2.79
N ARG A 233 34.31 -42.00 2.58
CA ARG A 233 35.45 -42.91 2.80
C ARG A 233 36.27 -42.97 1.53
#